data_AF-A0A0C9Z0A4-F1
#
_entry.id   AF-A0A0C9Z0A4-F1
#
_cell.length_a   1.000
_cell.length_b   1.000
_cell.length_c   1.000
_cell.angle_alpha   90.00
_cell.angle_beta   90.00
_cell.angle_gamma   90.00
#
_symmetry.space_group_name_H-M   'P 1'
#
loop_
_entity.id
_entity.type
_entity.pdbx_description
1 polymer ?
#
loop_
_entity_poly.entity_id
_entity_poly.type
_entity_poly.pdbx_seq_one_letter_code
_entity_poly.pdbx_strand_id
1 'polypeptide(L)'
;MARAHPTIQEIVALQAQLEATEDDDEQRALEEDLTGRILWFYWCGILSEVDHVLAMVVNHIRNNRYMFDEYDYRDLYRTAEIIKRTSHVGPADDIAHLRR
;
A
#
# COMPACT_ATOMS: atom_id res chain seq x y z
N MET A 1 14.20 2.96 1.22
CA MET A 1 14.77 1.65 1.59
C MET A 1 14.12 1.16 2.88
N ALA A 2 13.36 0.07 2.75
CA ALA A 2 12.82 -0.87 3.73
C ALA A 2 12.70 -0.45 5.22
N ARG A 3 11.49 -0.05 5.63
CA ARG A 3 10.96 -0.24 7.00
C ARG A 3 10.40 -1.66 7.21
N ALA A 4 10.73 -2.62 6.34
CA ALA A 4 10.16 -3.96 6.39
C ALA A 4 10.50 -4.72 7.67
N HIS A 5 11.68 -4.47 8.25
CA HIS A 5 12.15 -5.19 9.44
C HIS A 5 11.29 -4.95 10.69
N PRO A 6 10.94 -3.71 11.09
CA PRO A 6 10.11 -3.48 12.27
C PRO A 6 8.67 -4.01 12.11
N THR A 7 8.03 -3.84 10.96
CA THR A 7 6.65 -4.33 10.75
C THR A 7 6.57 -5.85 10.78
N ILE A 8 7.58 -6.54 10.23
CA ILE A 8 7.68 -8.00 10.30
C ILE A 8 7.90 -8.47 11.74
N GLN A 9 8.74 -7.77 12.51
CA GLN A 9 8.95 -8.09 13.93
C GLN A 9 7.67 -7.93 14.75
N GLU A 10 6.87 -6.90 14.48
CA GLU A 10 5.57 -6.71 15.13
C GLU A 10 4.58 -7.81 14.77
N ILE A 11 4.51 -8.25 13.51
CA ILE A 11 3.68 -9.39 13.08
C ILE A 11 4.10 -10.67 13.81
N VAL A 12 5.40 -10.94 13.90
CA VAL A 12 5.93 -12.11 14.63
C VAL A 12 5.60 -12.05 16.12
N ALA A 13 5.69 -10.87 16.74
CA ALA A 13 5.34 -10.68 18.14
C ALA A 13 3.85 -10.92 18.41
N LEU A 14 2.98 -10.41 17.54
CA LEU A 14 1.54 -10.63 17.64
C LEU A 14 1.16 -12.09 17.42
N GLN A 15 1.83 -12.77 16.50
CA GLN A 15 1.63 -14.20 16.30
C GLN A 15 2.03 -15.01 17.55
N ALA A 16 3.16 -14.67 18.18
CA ALA A 16 3.57 -15.32 19.43
C ALA A 16 2.61 -15.01 20.60
N GLN A 17 2.04 -13.81 20.64
CA GLN A 17 1.03 -13.45 21.64
C GLN A 17 -0.27 -14.24 21.41
N LEU A 18 -0.74 -14.34 20.16
CA LEU A 18 -1.92 -15.11 19.79
C LEU A 18 -1.80 -16.59 20.19
N GLU A 19 -0.65 -17.20 19.96
CA GLU A 19 -0.38 -18.60 20.33
C GLU A 19 -0.39 -18.84 21.85
N ALA A 20 -0.21 -17.79 22.66
CA ALA A 20 -0.17 -17.87 24.13
C ALA A 20 -1.50 -17.48 24.79
N THR A 21 -2.46 -16.94 24.04
CA THR A 21 -3.76 -16.46 24.57
C THR A 21 -4.77 -17.61 24.61
N GLU A 22 -5.42 -17.80 25.76
CA GLU A 22 -6.49 -18.81 25.97
C GLU A 22 -7.90 -18.20 25.98
N ASP A 23 -8.01 -16.87 26.11
CA ASP A 23 -9.30 -16.17 26.10
C ASP A 23 -9.80 -15.98 24.66
N ASP A 24 -10.98 -16.55 24.34
CA ASP A 24 -11.52 -16.57 22.98
C ASP A 24 -11.78 -15.16 22.41
N ASP A 25 -12.22 -14.21 23.24
CA ASP A 25 -12.50 -12.85 22.78
C ASP A 25 -11.20 -12.06 22.52
N GLU A 26 -10.19 -12.23 23.38
CA GLU A 26 -8.85 -11.68 23.17
C GLU A 26 -8.15 -12.33 21.96
N GLN A 27 -8.30 -13.63 21.77
CA GLN A 27 -7.78 -14.35 20.61
C GLN A 27 -8.35 -13.77 19.31
N ARG A 28 -9.67 -13.56 19.23
CA ARG A 28 -10.30 -12.95 18.04
C ARG A 28 -9.77 -11.54 17.78
N ALA A 29 -9.59 -10.73 18.82
CA ALA A 29 -9.04 -9.38 18.66
C ALA A 29 -7.59 -9.40 18.13
N LEU A 30 -6.77 -10.35 18.59
CA LEU A 30 -5.40 -10.54 18.11
C LEU A 30 -5.36 -11.06 16.66
N GLU A 31 -6.26 -11.96 16.27
CA GLU A 31 -6.39 -12.42 14.88
C GLU A 31 -6.76 -11.27 13.93
N GLU A 32 -7.65 -10.38 14.37
CA GLU A 32 -8.05 -9.19 13.62
C GLU A 32 -6.88 -8.20 13.46
N ASP A 33 -6.12 -7.92 14.53
CA ASP A 33 -4.95 -7.02 14.45
C ASP A 33 -3.83 -7.61 13.56
N LEU A 34 -3.56 -8.92 13.70
CA LEU A 34 -2.58 -9.62 12.87
C LEU A 34 -2.97 -9.55 11.38
N THR A 35 -4.24 -9.82 11.07
CA THR A 35 -4.78 -9.75 9.72
C THR A 35 -4.68 -8.32 9.17
N GLY A 36 -5.06 -7.32 9.96
CA GLY A 36 -4.97 -5.91 9.58
C GLY A 36 -3.54 -5.50 9.26
N ARG A 37 -2.57 -5.90 10.07
CA ARG A 37 -1.14 -5.60 9.85
C ARG A 37 -0.56 -6.29 8.62
N ILE A 38 -0.94 -7.53 8.36
CA ILE A 38 -0.53 -8.25 7.15
C ILE A 38 -1.08 -7.54 5.91
N LEU A 39 -2.38 -7.22 5.90
CA LEU A 39 -3.02 -6.52 4.78
C LEU A 39 -2.39 -5.14 4.54
N TRP A 40 -2.13 -4.38 5.61
CA TRP A 40 -1.46 -3.09 5.52
C TRP A 40 -0.05 -3.21 4.93
N PHE A 41 0.71 -4.23 5.32
CA PHE A 41 2.05 -4.49 4.78
C PHE A 41 2.01 -4.78 3.27
N TYR A 42 1.08 -5.62 2.82
CA TYR A 42 0.88 -5.89 1.39
C TYR A 42 0.46 -4.64 0.62
N TRP A 43 -0.47 -3.85 1.16
CA TRP A 43 -0.91 -2.59 0.57
C TRP A 43 0.26 -1.63 0.36
N CYS A 44 1.13 -1.47 1.37
CA CYS A 44 2.33 -0.64 1.27
C CYS A 44 3.29 -1.14 0.18
N GLY A 45 3.47 -2.46 0.07
CA GLY A 45 4.29 -3.07 -0.98
C GLY A 45 3.75 -2.78 -2.38
N ILE A 46 2.46 -3.05 -2.59
CA ILE A 46 1.76 -2.79 -3.87
C ILE A 46 1.85 -1.31 -4.24
N LEU A 47 1.58 -0.41 -3.29
CA LEU A 47 1.65 1.03 -3.52
C LEU A 47 3.06 1.46 -3.98
N SER A 48 4.11 0.98 -3.31
CA SER A 48 5.48 1.27 -3.70
C SER A 48 5.85 0.72 -5.09
N GLU A 49 5.33 -0.44 -5.46
CA GLU A 49 5.56 -1.03 -6.79
C GLU A 49 4.82 -0.26 -7.88
N VAL A 50 3.57 0.12 -7.63
CA VAL A 50 2.77 0.97 -8.53
C VAL A 50 3.47 2.31 -8.75
N ASP A 51 3.95 2.97 -7.69
CA ASP A 51 4.69 4.23 -7.81
C ASP A 51 5.96 4.08 -8.65
N HIS A 52 6.70 2.97 -8.47
CA HIS A 52 7.91 2.71 -9.24
C HIS A 52 7.62 2.47 -10.73
N VAL A 53 6.63 1.61 -11.03
CA VAL A 53 6.21 1.33 -12.41
C VAL A 53 5.69 2.59 -13.08
N LEU A 54 4.89 3.39 -12.38
CA LEU A 54 4.37 4.65 -12.90
C LEU A 54 5.49 5.63 -13.24
N ALA A 55 6.52 5.73 -12.39
CA ALA A 55 7.70 6.53 -12.68
C ALA A 55 8.46 6.03 -13.93
N MET A 56 8.60 4.71 -14.09
CA MET A 56 9.21 4.11 -15.29
C MET A 56 8.41 4.43 -16.56
N VAL A 57 7.08 4.29 -16.52
CA VAL A 57 6.19 4.58 -17.65
C VAL A 57 6.27 6.06 -18.04
N VAL A 58 6.18 6.96 -17.06
CA VAL A 58 6.32 8.42 -17.30
C VAL A 58 7.67 8.76 -17.92
N ASN A 59 8.76 8.16 -17.42
CA ASN A 59 10.09 8.39 -17.97
C ASN A 59 10.21 7.85 -19.41
N HIS A 60 9.65 6.67 -19.68
CA HIS A 60 9.63 6.08 -21.01
C HIS A 60 8.89 6.97 -22.02
N ILE A 61 7.69 7.45 -21.67
CA ILE A 61 6.90 8.37 -22.50
C ILE A 61 7.68 9.67 -22.75
N ARG A 62 8.28 10.25 -21.70
CA ARG A 62 9.06 11.49 -21.82
C ARG A 62 10.24 11.33 -22.79
N ASN A 63 10.93 10.20 -22.74
CA ASN A 63 12.11 9.93 -23.57
C ASN A 63 11.75 9.55 -25.01
N ASN A 64 10.57 8.96 -25.24
CA ASN A 64 10.07 8.56 -26.56
C ASN A 64 9.10 9.58 -27.19
N ARG A 65 9.10 10.83 -26.72
CA ARG A 65 8.19 11.90 -27.16
C ARG A 65 8.12 12.15 -28.68
N TYR A 66 9.13 11.74 -29.44
CA TYR A 66 9.18 11.89 -30.90
C TYR A 66 8.61 10.70 -31.68
N MET A 67 8.25 9.60 -31.00
CA MET A 67 7.71 8.37 -31.62
C MET A 67 6.20 8.20 -31.40
N PHE A 68 5.60 9.00 -30.51
CA PHE A 68 4.19 8.91 -30.15
C PHE A 68 3.39 10.06 -30.79
N ASP A 69 2.43 9.71 -31.64
CA ASP A 69 1.50 10.65 -32.27
C ASP A 69 0.53 11.24 -31.24
N GLU A 70 -0.07 12.40 -31.53
CA GLU A 70 -0.88 13.21 -30.60
C GLU A 70 -2.07 12.45 -29.96
N TYR A 71 -2.49 11.33 -30.57
CA TYR A 71 -3.59 10.49 -30.10
C TYR A 71 -3.26 9.55 -28.92
N ASP A 72 -2.00 9.16 -28.72
CA ASP A 72 -1.62 8.16 -27.70
C ASP A 72 -1.64 8.73 -26.26
N TYR A 73 -1.53 10.06 -26.14
CA TYR A 73 -1.55 10.73 -24.83
C TYR A 73 -2.93 10.84 -24.20
N ARG A 74 -4.01 10.58 -24.96
CA ARG A 74 -5.39 10.76 -24.48
C ARG A 74 -5.76 9.75 -23.39
N ASP A 75 -5.33 8.50 -23.53
CA ASP A 75 -5.60 7.44 -22.56
C ASP A 75 -4.74 7.59 -21.30
N LEU A 76 -3.49 8.05 -21.47
CA LEU A 76 -2.60 8.44 -20.37
C LEU A 76 -3.18 9.62 -19.58
N TYR A 77 -3.72 10.63 -20.27
CA TYR A 77 -4.39 11.77 -19.64
C TYR A 77 -5.64 11.32 -18.87
N ARG A 78 -6.42 10.42 -19.44
CA ARG A 78 -7.62 9.85 -18.79
C ARG A 78 -7.25 9.08 -17.51
N THR A 79 -6.17 8.31 -17.56
CA THR A 79 -5.62 7.58 -16.43
C THR A 79 -5.11 8.54 -15.34
N ALA A 80 -4.38 9.58 -15.73
CA ALA A 80 -3.89 10.62 -14.80
C ALA A 80 -5.04 11.39 -14.12
N GLU A 81 -6.13 11.66 -14.84
CA GLU A 81 -7.35 12.26 -14.28
C GLU A 81 -8.03 11.35 -13.25
N ILE A 82 -8.10 10.04 -13.50
CA ILE A 82 -8.63 9.08 -12.51
C ILE A 82 -7.79 9.12 -11.24
N ILE A 83 -6.46 9.06 -11.38
CA ILE A 83 -5.53 9.09 -10.24
C ILE A 83 -5.65 10.41 -9.44
N LYS A 84 -5.80 11.55 -10.12
CA LYS A 84 -6.02 12.85 -9.45
C LYS A 84 -7.34 12.91 -8.69
N ARG A 85 -8.38 12.25 -9.20
CA ARG A 85 -9.73 12.24 -8.60
C ARG A 85 -9.86 11.24 -7.46
N THR A 86 -9.07 10.17 -7.49
CA THR A 86 -8.92 9.30 -6.32
C THR A 86 -8.10 10.06 -5.28
N SER A 87 -8.78 10.66 -4.31
CA SER A 87 -8.15 11.36 -3.20
C SER A 87 -7.02 10.51 -2.63
N HIS A 88 -5.82 11.10 -2.53
CA HIS A 88 -4.79 10.60 -1.64
C HIS A 88 -5.33 10.71 -0.22
N VAL A 89 -6.02 9.66 0.25
CA VAL A 89 -6.27 9.47 1.67
C VAL A 89 -4.89 9.42 2.30
N GLY A 90 -4.57 10.46 3.08
CA GLY A 90 -3.28 10.54 3.71
C GLY A 90 -3.14 9.33 4.65
N PRO A 91 -1.97 8.67 4.72
CA PRO A 91 -1.77 7.51 5.58
C PRO A 91 -2.05 7.81 7.08
N ALA A 92 -2.19 9.08 7.46
CA ALA A 92 -2.58 9.50 8.80
C ALA A 92 -4.06 9.22 9.13
N ASP A 93 -4.98 9.25 8.15
CA ASP A 93 -6.40 8.96 8.38
C ASP A 93 -6.61 7.45 8.64
N ASP A 94 -5.90 6.59 7.91
CA ASP A 94 -6.02 5.14 8.08
C ASP A 94 -5.43 4.65 9.42
N ILE A 95 -4.39 5.32 9.93
CA ILE A 95 -3.74 4.97 11.21
C ILE A 95 -4.57 5.41 12.43
N ALA A 96 -5.46 6.40 12.28
CA ALA A 96 -6.27 6.89 13.41
C ALA A 96 -7.21 5.82 13.98
N HIS A 97 -7.64 4.85 13.17
CA HIS A 97 -8.50 3.76 13.60
C HIS A 97 -7.77 2.63 14.34
N LEU A 98 -6.44 2.57 14.24
CA LEU A 98 -5.60 1.51 14.83
C LEU A 98 -5.00 1.88 16.20
N ARG A 99 -5.27 3.08 16.73
CA ARG A 99 -4.71 3.57 18.01
C ARG A 99 -5.69 3.46 19.20
N ARG A 100 -6.52 2.42 19.25
CA ARG A 100 -7.37 2.19 20.44
C ARG A 100 -6.57 1.70 21.63
#